data_AF-A0A2V6LDQ4-F1
#
_entry.id   AF-A0A2V6LDQ4-F1
#
_cell.length_a   1.000
_cell.length_b   1.000
_cell.length_c   1.000
_cell.angle_alpha   90.00
_cell.angle_beta   90.00
_cell.angle_gamma   90.00
#
_symmetry.space_group_name_H-M   'P 1'
#
loop_
_entity.id
_entity.type
_entity.pdbx_description
1 polymer ?
#
loop_
_entity_poly.entity_id
_entity_poly.type
_entity_poly.pdbx_seq_one_letter_code
_entity_poly.pdbx_strand_id
1 'polypeptide(L)'
;PLNSNGVFVVDGVVGDYLCERFGDLQSNPLTIEVENNRIRALHSNNRDLRDEFRAYTSTDENSDRVGEFAIGTNIACTHVIGHILQDEKIPGVHIAFGHPYAEHTGANWASKTHIDCVGRDFDIWFDGQQVMREGKFLI
;
A
#
# COMPACT_ATOMS: atom_id res chain seq x y z
N PRO A 1 9.37 -7.54 2.44
CA PRO A 1 8.77 -8.61 3.30
C PRO A 1 9.23 -10.01 2.84
N LEU A 2 9.34 -11.00 3.76
CA LEU A 2 9.75 -12.37 3.37
C LEU A 2 8.65 -13.07 2.55
N ASN A 3 7.43 -13.09 3.06
CA ASN A 3 6.23 -13.56 2.36
C ASN A 3 5.00 -12.76 2.78
N SER A 4 4.06 -12.55 1.86
CA SER A 4 2.80 -11.86 2.08
C SER A 4 1.72 -12.48 1.20
N ASN A 5 0.54 -12.67 1.79
CA ASN A 5 -0.63 -13.27 1.14
C ASN A 5 -1.89 -12.63 1.71
N GLY A 6 -2.91 -12.44 0.87
CA GLY A 6 -4.21 -11.94 1.30
C GLY A 6 -4.76 -10.86 0.38
N VAL A 7 -5.63 -10.04 0.94
CA VAL A 7 -6.31 -8.95 0.23
C VAL A 7 -5.97 -7.63 0.91
N PHE A 8 -5.48 -6.67 0.13
CA PHE A 8 -5.22 -5.32 0.58
C PHE A 8 -6.22 -4.37 -0.08
N VAL A 9 -6.97 -3.62 0.72
CA VAL A 9 -7.93 -2.63 0.24
C VAL A 9 -7.30 -1.26 0.42
N VAL A 10 -7.05 -0.61 -0.70
CA VAL A 10 -6.50 0.75 -0.78
C VAL A 10 -7.69 1.70 -0.86
N ASP A 11 -8.09 2.21 0.28
CA ASP A 11 -9.15 3.20 0.40
C ASP A 11 -8.58 4.61 0.66
N GLY A 12 -7.30 4.77 0.98
CA GLY A 12 -6.65 6.07 1.16
C GLY A 12 -6.16 6.67 -0.16
N VAL A 13 -4.88 6.49 -0.47
CA VAL A 13 -4.24 6.99 -1.70
C VAL A 13 -3.32 5.93 -2.32
N VAL A 14 -3.04 6.09 -3.60
CA VAL A 14 -2.00 5.34 -4.33
C VAL A 14 -0.96 6.35 -4.80
N GLY A 15 0.31 6.13 -4.47
CA GLY A 15 1.42 7.06 -4.67
C GLY A 15 1.74 7.39 -6.13
N ASP A 16 2.76 8.25 -6.30
CA ASP A 16 3.20 8.80 -7.60
C ASP A 16 2.10 9.69 -8.25
N TYR A 17 2.10 9.81 -9.58
CA TYR A 17 1.13 10.56 -10.37
C TYR A 17 -0.33 10.10 -10.19
N LEU A 18 -0.57 8.88 -9.71
CA LEU A 18 -1.93 8.37 -9.45
C LEU A 18 -2.57 9.12 -8.28
N CYS A 19 -1.79 9.55 -7.29
CA CYS A 19 -2.27 10.32 -6.15
C CYS A 19 -2.84 11.66 -6.61
N GLU A 20 -2.11 12.38 -7.46
CA GLU A 20 -2.54 13.68 -8.02
C GLU A 20 -3.82 13.55 -8.86
N ARG A 21 -4.00 12.42 -9.54
CA ARG A 21 -5.13 12.21 -10.44
C ARG A 21 -6.39 11.72 -9.74
N PHE A 22 -6.25 10.80 -8.79
CA PHE A 22 -7.40 10.11 -8.18
C PHE A 22 -7.70 10.55 -6.75
N GLY A 23 -6.74 11.17 -6.04
CA GLY A 23 -6.93 11.68 -4.69
C GLY A 23 -7.35 10.60 -3.69
N ASP A 24 -8.24 10.97 -2.75
CA ASP A 24 -8.80 10.05 -1.76
C ASP A 24 -9.72 9.00 -2.41
N LEU A 25 -9.38 7.73 -2.21
CA LEU A 25 -10.02 6.58 -2.82
C LEU A 25 -11.20 6.03 -2.01
N GLN A 26 -11.64 6.71 -0.94
CA GLN A 26 -12.67 6.20 -0.01
C GLN A 26 -13.93 5.68 -0.73
N SER A 27 -14.39 6.43 -1.73
CA SER A 27 -15.63 6.10 -2.45
C SER A 27 -15.44 5.02 -3.52
N ASN A 28 -14.22 4.83 -4.02
CA ASN A 28 -13.89 3.90 -5.09
C ASN A 28 -12.52 3.26 -4.83
N PRO A 29 -12.42 2.37 -3.82
CA PRO A 29 -11.16 1.79 -3.42
C PRO A 29 -10.57 0.89 -4.52
N LEU A 30 -9.26 0.68 -4.44
CA LEU A 30 -8.55 -0.35 -5.20
C LEU A 30 -8.31 -1.56 -4.29
N THR A 31 -8.82 -2.72 -4.68
CA THR A 31 -8.56 -3.98 -3.99
C THR A 31 -7.49 -4.76 -4.73
N ILE A 32 -6.46 -5.16 -3.99
CA ILE A 32 -5.28 -5.87 -4.50
C ILE A 32 -5.20 -7.22 -3.81
N GLU A 33 -5.31 -8.30 -4.58
CA GLU A 33 -5.06 -9.65 -4.09
C GLU A 33 -3.57 -9.96 -4.24
N VAL A 34 -2.93 -10.42 -3.17
CA VAL A 34 -1.52 -10.76 -3.11
C VAL A 34 -1.34 -12.24 -2.80
N GLU A 35 -0.49 -12.90 -3.57
CA GLU A 35 -0.10 -14.29 -3.37
C GLU A 35 1.42 -14.42 -3.56
N ASN A 36 2.12 -15.01 -2.58
CA ASN A 36 3.57 -15.18 -2.60
C ASN A 36 4.35 -13.88 -2.90
N ASN A 37 3.95 -12.77 -2.25
CA ASN A 37 4.43 -11.40 -2.50
C ASN A 37 4.11 -10.81 -3.87
N ARG A 38 3.29 -11.42 -4.72
CA ARG A 38 2.98 -10.91 -6.07
C ARG A 38 1.52 -10.52 -6.17
N ILE A 39 1.24 -9.49 -6.96
CA ILE A 39 -0.15 -9.14 -7.31
C ILE A 39 -0.75 -10.30 -8.11
N ARG A 40 -1.83 -10.87 -7.58
CA ARG A 40 -2.60 -11.94 -8.22
C ARG A 40 -3.80 -11.38 -9.00
N ALA A 41 -4.52 -10.43 -8.41
CA ALA A 41 -5.69 -9.80 -9.00
C ALA A 41 -5.86 -8.35 -8.53
N LEU A 42 -6.59 -7.57 -9.32
CA LEU A 42 -6.90 -6.17 -9.05
C LEU A 42 -8.38 -5.90 -9.34
N HIS A 43 -9.08 -5.28 -8.38
CA HIS A 43 -10.50 -4.96 -8.48
C HIS A 43 -10.74 -3.51 -8.07
N SER A 44 -11.54 -2.78 -8.86
CA SER A 44 -12.08 -1.47 -8.50
C SER A 44 -13.28 -1.14 -9.39
N ASN A 45 -14.23 -0.36 -8.87
CA ASN A 45 -15.29 0.24 -9.68
C ASN A 45 -14.75 1.37 -10.57
N ASN A 46 -13.65 2.00 -10.16
CA ASN A 46 -12.90 2.95 -10.98
C ASN A 46 -11.95 2.18 -11.91
N ARG A 47 -12.37 1.99 -13.16
CA ARG A 47 -11.62 1.21 -14.15
C ARG A 47 -10.30 1.88 -14.54
N ASP A 48 -10.29 3.20 -14.63
CA ASP A 48 -9.08 3.96 -15.00
C ASP A 48 -7.98 3.78 -13.94
N LEU A 49 -8.34 3.94 -12.65
CA LEU A 49 -7.44 3.68 -11.53
C LEU A 49 -6.86 2.26 -11.59
N ARG A 50 -7.72 1.25 -11.77
CA ARG A 50 -7.30 -0.15 -11.83
C ARG A 50 -6.36 -0.41 -13.01
N ASP A 51 -6.69 0.11 -14.18
CA ASP A 51 -5.96 -0.18 -15.41
C ASP A 51 -4.61 0.56 -15.44
N GLU A 52 -4.53 1.77 -14.87
CA GLU A 52 -3.26 2.49 -14.71
C GLU A 52 -2.37 1.90 -13.63
N PHE A 53 -2.94 1.52 -12.49
CA PHE A 53 -2.20 0.80 -11.46
C PHE A 53 -1.63 -0.52 -12.01
N ARG A 54 -2.43 -1.26 -12.79
CA ARG A 54 -1.97 -2.46 -13.51
C ARG A 54 -0.83 -2.14 -14.46
N ALA A 55 -0.94 -1.08 -15.26
CA ALA A 55 0.10 -0.69 -16.20
C ALA A 55 1.41 -0.36 -15.47
N TYR A 56 1.33 0.42 -14.38
CA TYR A 56 2.48 0.78 -13.56
C TYR A 56 3.16 -0.47 -12.96
N THR A 57 2.37 -1.33 -12.32
CA THR A 57 2.84 -2.58 -11.70
C THR A 57 3.26 -3.67 -12.70
N SER A 58 3.19 -3.39 -14.01
CA SER A 58 3.69 -4.27 -15.08
C SER A 58 4.95 -3.73 -15.78
N THR A 59 5.58 -2.68 -15.24
CA THR A 59 6.73 -2.00 -15.88
C THR A 59 7.97 -2.89 -15.97
N ASP A 60 8.29 -3.64 -14.92
CA ASP A 60 9.36 -4.63 -14.90
C ASP A 60 8.98 -5.88 -14.10
N GLU A 61 9.87 -6.88 -14.12
CA GLU A 61 9.67 -8.20 -13.49
C GLU A 61 9.29 -8.13 -12.01
N ASN A 62 9.69 -7.07 -11.30
CA ASN A 62 9.46 -6.93 -9.87
C ASN A 62 8.48 -5.79 -9.52
N SER A 63 7.89 -5.12 -10.50
CA SER A 63 6.91 -4.05 -10.29
C SER A 63 5.63 -4.50 -9.59
N ASP A 64 5.28 -5.79 -9.68
CA ASP A 64 4.12 -6.40 -9.03
C ASP A 64 4.47 -7.06 -7.68
N ARG A 65 5.72 -6.95 -7.22
CA ARG A 65 6.19 -7.58 -5.99
C ARG A 65 6.03 -6.64 -4.81
N VAL A 66 5.56 -7.15 -3.68
CA VAL A 66 5.57 -6.43 -2.41
C VAL A 66 7.02 -6.13 -2.00
N GLY A 67 7.39 -4.86 -2.07
CA GLY A 67 8.70 -4.33 -1.66
C GLY A 67 8.70 -3.87 -0.21
N GLU A 68 7.60 -3.27 0.24
CA GLU A 68 7.48 -2.66 1.56
C GLU A 68 6.19 -3.07 2.26
N PHE A 69 6.28 -3.19 3.58
CA PHE A 69 5.12 -3.24 4.49
C PHE A 69 5.46 -2.34 5.66
N ALA A 70 4.60 -1.37 5.95
CA ALA A 70 4.85 -0.39 6.97
C ALA A 70 3.57 0.03 7.69
N ILE A 71 3.77 0.59 8.88
CA ILE A 71 2.69 1.06 9.76
C ILE A 71 2.92 2.54 9.97
N GLY A 72 1.95 3.36 9.56
CA GLY A 72 1.96 4.77 9.86
C GLY A 72 1.78 4.99 11.36
N THR A 73 2.57 5.89 11.95
CA THR A 73 2.61 6.12 13.41
C THR A 73 2.29 7.56 13.80
N ASN A 74 2.04 8.45 12.83
CA ASN A 74 1.81 9.85 13.11
C ASN A 74 0.35 10.12 13.47
N ILE A 75 0.03 10.04 14.76
CA ILE A 75 -1.32 10.30 15.29
C ILE A 75 -1.84 11.73 15.04
N ALA A 76 -1.00 12.67 14.62
CA ALA A 76 -1.43 14.00 14.23
C ALA A 76 -2.03 14.05 12.81
N CYS A 77 -1.74 13.05 11.97
CA CYS A 77 -2.37 12.88 10.66
C CYS A 77 -3.73 12.21 10.83
N THR A 78 -4.80 12.99 10.75
CA THR A 78 -6.17 12.53 11.06
C THR A 78 -7.03 12.22 9.85
N HIS A 79 -6.60 12.62 8.65
CA HIS A 79 -7.32 12.41 7.41
C HIS A 79 -6.34 12.44 6.22
N VAL A 80 -6.76 11.82 5.13
CA VAL A 80 -6.05 11.84 3.84
C VAL A 80 -6.19 13.23 3.22
N ILE A 81 -5.09 13.75 2.70
CA ILE A 81 -5.04 15.06 2.03
C ILE A 81 -4.69 14.97 0.54
N GLY A 82 -4.45 13.76 0.01
CA GLY A 82 -4.05 13.57 -1.38
C GLY A 82 -2.57 13.87 -1.61
N HIS A 83 -1.74 13.66 -0.60
CA HIS A 83 -0.29 13.86 -0.67
C HIS A 83 0.41 12.66 -0.03
N ILE A 84 0.90 11.76 -0.89
CA ILE A 84 1.41 10.44 -0.47
C ILE A 84 2.42 10.51 0.68
N LEU A 85 3.38 11.44 0.61
CA LEU A 85 4.41 11.57 1.65
C LEU A 85 3.86 11.97 3.02
N GLN A 86 2.63 12.47 3.13
CA GLN A 86 1.99 12.73 4.42
C GLN A 86 0.98 11.63 4.74
N ASP A 87 0.23 11.18 3.74
CA ASP A 87 -0.85 10.22 3.92
C ASP A 87 -0.33 8.84 4.36
N GLU A 88 0.84 8.39 3.90
CA GLU A 88 1.43 7.11 4.35
C GLU A 88 1.86 7.12 5.85
N LYS A 89 1.84 8.29 6.50
CA LYS A 89 2.18 8.42 7.93
C LYS A 89 0.94 8.24 8.82
N ILE A 90 -0.27 8.25 8.23
CA ILE A 90 -1.54 8.08 8.95
C ILE A 90 -1.54 6.73 9.68
N PRO A 91 -2.00 6.66 10.94
CA PRO A 91 -2.18 5.41 11.67
C PRO A 91 -2.96 4.37 10.85
N GLY A 92 -2.27 3.30 10.49
CA GLY A 92 -2.76 2.31 9.54
C GLY A 92 -1.62 1.54 8.90
N VAL A 93 -1.88 0.96 7.74
CA VAL A 93 -0.91 0.17 6.97
C VAL A 93 -0.76 0.80 5.59
N HIS A 94 0.49 0.91 5.14
CA HIS A 94 0.79 1.06 3.72
C HIS A 94 1.67 -0.08 3.24
N ILE A 95 1.47 -0.44 1.97
CA ILE A 95 2.21 -1.48 1.27
C ILE A 95 2.73 -0.86 -0.01
N ALA A 96 4.02 -1.03 -0.30
CA ALA A 96 4.57 -0.62 -1.58
C ALA A 96 4.84 -1.81 -2.49
N PHE A 97 4.54 -1.66 -3.77
CA PHE A 97 4.90 -2.60 -4.83
C PHE A 97 6.08 -2.08 -5.64
N GLY A 98 7.00 -2.97 -6.02
CA GLY A 98 8.23 -2.61 -6.71
C GLY A 98 9.43 -2.60 -5.77
N HIS A 99 10.28 -1.59 -5.91
CA HIS A 99 11.63 -1.56 -5.38
C HIS A 99 11.63 -1.71 -3.85
N PRO A 100 12.40 -2.65 -3.27
CA PRO A 100 12.35 -2.94 -1.83
C PRO A 100 13.36 -2.12 -1.02
N TYR A 101 13.90 -1.04 -1.57
CA TYR A 101 15.10 -0.34 -1.06
C TYR A 101 16.23 -1.32 -0.75
N ALA A 102 16.67 -2.08 -1.76
CA ALA A 102 17.56 -3.24 -1.58
C ALA A 102 18.88 -2.88 -0.85
N GLU A 103 19.37 -1.67 -1.08
CA GLU A 103 20.50 -1.02 -0.42
C GLU A 103 20.33 -0.82 1.10
N HIS A 104 19.10 -0.81 1.60
CA HIS A 104 18.76 -0.61 3.01
C HIS A 104 18.19 -1.88 3.66
N THR A 105 17.49 -2.71 2.88
CA THR A 105 16.77 -3.89 3.40
C THR A 105 17.55 -5.19 3.24
N GLY A 106 18.60 -5.23 2.41
CA GLY A 106 19.34 -6.45 2.10
C GLY A 106 18.61 -7.40 1.16
N ALA A 107 17.55 -6.94 0.49
CA ALA A 107 16.88 -7.70 -0.55
C ALA A 107 17.84 -8.03 -1.71
N ASN A 108 17.74 -9.24 -2.26
CA ASN A 108 18.58 -9.71 -3.37
C ASN A 108 17.99 -9.42 -4.77
N TRP A 109 17.04 -8.50 -4.86
CA TRP A 109 16.33 -8.14 -6.07
C TRP A 109 16.03 -6.64 -6.08
N ALA A 110 15.80 -6.09 -7.26
CA ALA A 110 15.50 -4.67 -7.46
C ALA A 110 14.37 -4.51 -8.50
N SER A 111 13.74 -3.34 -8.49
CA SER A 111 12.78 -2.87 -9.49
C SER A 111 13.08 -1.40 -9.82
N LYS A 112 12.57 -0.90 -10.95
CA LYS A 112 12.64 0.52 -11.35
C LYS A 112 11.47 1.33 -10.80
N THR A 113 10.39 0.67 -10.43
CA THR A 113 9.16 1.27 -9.92
C THR A 113 9.09 1.13 -8.41
N HIS A 114 8.40 2.04 -7.73
CA HIS A 114 8.04 1.92 -6.32
C HIS A 114 6.74 2.70 -6.11
N ILE A 115 5.66 2.02 -5.72
CA ILE A 115 4.36 2.66 -5.54
C ILE A 115 3.71 2.28 -4.22
N ASP A 116 3.56 3.28 -3.36
CA ASP A 116 2.92 3.19 -2.07
C ASP A 116 1.40 3.12 -2.22
N CYS A 117 0.77 2.21 -1.48
CA CYS A 117 -0.66 2.07 -1.41
C CYS A 117 -1.09 2.20 0.05
N VAL A 118 -1.90 3.21 0.37
CA VAL A 118 -2.30 3.55 1.73
C VAL A 118 -3.74 3.11 1.97
N GLY A 119 -3.98 2.32 3.00
CA GLY A 119 -5.31 2.07 3.52
C GLY A 119 -5.50 2.68 4.91
N ARG A 120 -6.74 2.72 5.39
CA ARG A 120 -7.12 3.32 6.68
C ARG A 120 -7.85 2.33 7.58
N ASP A 121 -8.04 2.74 8.83
CA ASP A 121 -8.90 2.08 9.82
C ASP A 121 -8.59 0.59 10.05
N PHE A 122 -7.32 0.21 9.88
CA PHE A 122 -6.89 -1.17 10.09
C PHE A 122 -6.93 -1.56 11.56
N ASP A 123 -7.30 -2.81 11.78
CA ASP A 123 -6.87 -3.55 12.95
C ASP A 123 -5.52 -4.22 12.64
N ILE A 124 -4.56 -4.13 13.55
CA ILE A 124 -3.22 -4.70 13.37
C ILE A 124 -2.88 -5.61 14.56
N TRP A 125 -2.34 -6.79 14.25
CA TRP A 125 -1.86 -7.75 15.24
C TRP A 125 -0.40 -8.11 14.99
N PHE A 126 0.36 -8.26 16.07
CA PHE A 126 1.67 -8.90 16.08
C PHE A 126 1.59 -10.18 16.91
N ASP A 127 1.90 -11.33 16.31
CA ASP A 127 1.94 -12.63 16.97
C ASP A 127 0.69 -12.95 17.81
N GLY A 128 -0.49 -12.51 17.34
CA GLY A 128 -1.78 -12.69 18.01
C GLY A 128 -2.17 -11.59 19.00
N GLN A 129 -1.27 -10.65 19.32
CA GLN A 129 -1.58 -9.48 20.15
C GLN A 129 -2.05 -8.31 19.26
N GLN A 130 -3.26 -7.80 19.52
CA GLN A 130 -3.75 -6.60 18.83
C GLN A 130 -2.98 -5.37 19.31
N VAL A 131 -2.39 -4.63 18.37
CA VAL A 131 -1.63 -3.39 18.64
C VAL A 131 -2.33 -2.14 18.11
N MET A 132 -3.24 -2.31 17.15
CA MET A 132 -4.08 -1.25 16.61
C MET A 132 -5.51 -1.78 16.42
N ARG A 133 -6.50 -0.95 16.74
CA ARG A 133 -7.91 -1.19 16.47
C ARG A 133 -8.51 0.00 15.75
N GLU A 134 -9.14 -0.22 14.60
CA GLU A 134 -9.80 0.83 13.79
C GLU A 134 -8.89 2.07 13.62
N GLY A 135 -7.63 1.85 13.20
CA GLY A 135 -6.66 2.94 13.01
C GLY A 135 -6.15 3.60 14.30
N LYS A 136 -6.48 3.07 15.49
CA LYS A 136 -6.04 3.61 16.79
C LYS A 136 -5.12 2.65 17.50
N PHE A 137 -3.95 3.13 17.91
CA PHE A 137 -3.02 2.37 18.72
C PHE A 137 -3.64 1.97 20.08
N LEU A 138 -3.40 0.73 20.52
CA LEU A 138 -3.93 0.16 21.77
C LEU A 138 -2.92 0.18 22.94
N ILE A 139 -1.81 0.90 22.77
CA ILE A 139 -0.73 1.06 23.76
C ILE A 139 -1.11 1.98 24.91
#